data_AF-A0A7V2MHG1-F1
#
_entry.id   AF-A0A7V2MHG1-F1
#
_cell.length_a   1.000
_cell.length_b   1.000
_cell.length_c   1.000
_cell.angle_alpha   90.00
_cell.angle_beta   90.00
_cell.angle_gamma   90.00
#
_symmetry.space_group_name_H-M   'P 1'
#
loop_
_entity.id
_entity.type
_entity.pdbx_description
1 polymer ?
#
loop_
_entity_poly.entity_id
_entity_poly.type
_entity_poly.pdbx_seq_one_letter_code
_entity_poly.pdbx_strand_id
1 'polypeptide(L)'
;MPELRKDPVTGRWVIIATDRARRPSDFVRDPVTIVGGRFCPFCAGNESKTPPEVLAYRDHGEANSPGWQVRVIPNKFPALRVEGELDRAGEGIYDKMNGIGAHEVIIESPDHFLTTANMTERQIEQVLWACRARILDLKQDIRLQYILVFKNHGEAAGASLEHSHAQLVAMPVVPKGIYEEMEGARRYFEFRDRCIYCDMVRQEAADGDRVILETDHFLAISPYAPRFPFETWILPRRHGSHFEAASEREIPNLAWVLRMILRKMDKVLERPAYNLVVHSAPLRQRELDHYHWHIEIIPKLSKIAGLEWGTELYINPTPPEEAAQFLREAGLL
;
A
#
# COMPACT_ATOMS: atom_id res chain seq x y z
N MET A 1 -31.26 4.07 5.52
CA MET A 1 -31.15 2.82 6.29
C MET A 1 -29.76 2.27 6.06
N PRO A 2 -29.01 1.91 7.11
CA PRO A 2 -27.70 1.28 6.94
C PRO A 2 -27.84 -0.02 6.16
N GLU A 3 -26.84 -0.32 5.34
CA GLU A 3 -26.76 -1.57 4.58
C GLU A 3 -25.52 -2.37 4.97
N LEU A 4 -25.60 -3.69 4.78
CA LEU A 4 -24.47 -4.59 4.96
C LEU A 4 -23.96 -5.02 3.59
N ARG A 5 -22.71 -4.70 3.30
CA ARG A 5 -22.04 -5.14 2.07
C ARG A 5 -20.97 -6.16 2.42
N LYS A 6 -20.80 -7.15 1.55
CA LYS A 6 -19.82 -8.22 1.73
C LYS A 6 -18.70 -8.04 0.72
N ASP A 7 -17.46 -8.03 1.19
CA ASP A 7 -16.30 -8.15 0.31
C ASP A 7 -16.29 -9.55 -0.32
N PRO A 8 -16.37 -9.67 -1.65
CA PRO A 8 -16.45 -10.98 -2.29
C PRO A 8 -15.10 -11.73 -2.27
N VAL A 9 -13.97 -11.06 -1.96
CA VAL A 9 -12.66 -11.71 -1.79
C VAL A 9 -12.59 -12.38 -0.43
N THR A 10 -12.51 -11.61 0.66
CA THR A 10 -12.30 -12.17 2.00
C THR A 10 -13.59 -12.74 2.61
N GLY A 11 -14.75 -12.34 2.10
CA GLY A 11 -16.06 -12.67 2.68
C GLY A 11 -16.43 -11.85 3.91
N ARG A 12 -15.66 -10.81 4.22
CA ARG A 12 -15.91 -9.89 5.35
C ARG A 12 -17.15 -9.04 5.09
N TRP A 13 -17.91 -8.76 6.15
CA TRP A 13 -19.03 -7.83 6.10
C TRP A 13 -18.63 -6.43 6.58
N VAL A 14 -19.20 -5.41 5.95
CA VAL A 14 -19.03 -4.00 6.29
C VAL A 14 -20.41 -3.35 6.39
N ILE A 15 -20.64 -2.60 7.47
CA ILE A 15 -21.82 -1.76 7.62
C ILE A 15 -21.56 -0.44 6.91
N ILE A 16 -22.35 -0.13 5.87
CA ILE A 16 -22.38 1.20 5.26
C ILE A 16 -23.47 2.00 5.97
N ALA A 17 -23.04 2.91 6.84
CA ALA A 17 -23.91 3.64 7.75
C ALA A 17 -24.47 4.93 7.10
N THR A 18 -25.36 4.78 6.11
CA THR A 18 -25.96 5.91 5.37
C THR A 18 -26.66 6.93 6.26
N ASP A 19 -27.24 6.51 7.39
CA ASP A 19 -27.97 7.39 8.32
C ASP A 19 -27.02 8.29 9.12
N ARG A 20 -25.72 8.01 9.07
CA ARG A 20 -24.63 8.84 9.61
C ARG A 20 -23.65 9.21 8.49
N ALA A 21 -24.16 9.34 7.26
CA ALA A 21 -23.35 9.64 6.09
C ALA A 21 -22.46 10.85 6.38
N ARG A 22 -21.14 10.68 6.23
CA ARG A 22 -20.17 11.77 6.37
C ARG A 22 -19.61 12.13 5.02
N ARG A 23 -19.79 13.41 4.67
CA ARG A 23 -19.10 14.07 3.56
C ARG A 23 -17.67 14.42 3.98
N PRO A 24 -16.76 14.72 3.03
CA PRO A 24 -15.41 15.18 3.36
C PRO A 24 -15.37 16.27 4.43
N SER A 25 -16.28 17.25 4.36
CA SER A 25 -16.39 18.37 5.31
C SER A 25 -16.73 17.95 6.74
N ASP A 26 -17.32 16.78 6.93
CA ASP A 26 -17.85 16.32 8.21
C ASP A 26 -16.82 15.52 9.02
N PHE A 27 -15.67 15.21 8.41
CA PHE A 27 -14.54 14.61 9.10
C PHE A 27 -13.75 15.66 9.87
N VAL A 28 -13.15 15.24 10.99
CA VAL A 28 -12.21 16.09 11.72
C VAL A 28 -11.01 16.33 10.80
N ARG A 29 -10.76 17.61 10.51
CA ARG A 29 -9.64 18.03 9.67
C ARG A 29 -8.37 18.03 10.50
N ASP A 30 -7.46 17.12 10.16
CA ASP A 30 -6.12 17.03 10.76
C ASP A 30 -5.09 16.93 9.62
N PRO A 31 -4.82 18.05 8.92
CA PRO A 31 -3.96 18.06 7.74
C PRO A 31 -2.52 17.71 8.12
N VAL A 32 -1.93 16.77 7.40
CA VAL A 32 -0.51 16.46 7.55
C VAL A 32 0.30 17.68 7.12
N THR A 33 1.06 18.21 8.06
CA THR A 33 1.92 19.38 7.87
C THR A 33 3.36 18.99 8.17
N ILE A 34 4.25 19.19 7.19
CA ILE A 34 5.70 19.02 7.39
C ILE A 34 6.22 20.33 7.95
N VAL A 35 6.67 20.32 9.20
CA VAL A 35 7.10 21.53 9.93
C VAL A 35 8.58 21.81 9.67
N GLY A 36 9.38 20.75 9.53
CA GLY A 36 10.83 20.86 9.40
C GLY A 36 11.50 21.41 10.68
N GLY A 37 12.75 21.87 10.55
CA GLY A 37 13.52 22.48 11.65
C GLY A 37 14.07 21.51 12.70
N ARG A 38 13.60 20.25 12.72
CA ARG A 38 14.22 19.17 13.49
C ARG A 38 15.28 18.46 12.64
N PHE A 39 16.29 17.91 13.31
CA PHE A 39 17.27 17.05 12.65
C PHE A 39 16.57 15.84 12.02
N CYS A 40 16.79 15.62 10.73
CA CYS A 40 16.25 14.49 9.99
C CYS A 40 17.39 13.66 9.36
N PRO A 41 17.51 12.35 9.68
CA PRO A 41 18.56 11.51 9.12
C PRO A 41 18.36 11.19 7.64
N PHE A 42 17.17 11.42 7.08
CA PHE A 42 16.84 11.09 5.69
C PHE A 42 17.09 12.25 4.71
N CYS A 43 17.37 13.46 5.21
CA CYS A 43 17.78 14.57 4.35
C CYS A 43 19.12 14.29 3.66
N ALA A 44 19.25 14.77 2.42
CA ALA A 44 20.54 14.79 1.75
C ALA A 44 21.60 15.51 2.59
N GLY A 45 22.82 14.97 2.63
CA GLY A 45 23.92 15.42 3.48
C GLY A 45 23.99 14.72 4.84
N ASN A 46 22.95 13.99 5.24
CA ASN A 46 22.92 13.21 6.49
C ASN A 46 23.08 11.70 6.25
N GLU A 47 23.62 11.27 5.11
CA GLU A 47 23.75 9.84 4.75
C GLU A 47 24.53 9.04 5.80
N SER A 48 25.53 9.66 6.44
CA SER A 48 26.30 9.09 7.57
C SER A 48 25.47 8.79 8.83
N LYS A 49 24.22 9.24 8.89
CA LYS A 49 23.29 9.08 10.01
C LYS A 49 22.30 7.92 9.79
N THR A 50 22.35 7.31 8.61
CA THR A 50 21.63 6.11 8.20
C THR A 50 22.58 4.92 8.08
N PRO A 51 22.10 3.67 8.20
CA PRO A 51 22.87 2.51 7.74
C PRO A 51 23.28 2.65 6.27
N PRO A 52 24.33 1.95 5.82
CA PRO A 52 24.75 1.98 4.44
C PRO A 52 23.60 1.59 3.49
N GLU A 53 23.49 2.31 2.39
CA GLU A 53 22.50 2.01 1.36
C GLU A 53 22.75 0.65 0.71
N VAL A 54 21.65 -0.06 0.43
CA VAL A 54 21.63 -1.32 -0.33
C VAL A 54 21.20 -1.09 -1.78
N LEU A 55 20.60 0.07 -2.06
CA LEU A 55 20.26 0.55 -3.41
C LEU A 55 20.19 2.07 -3.39
N ALA A 56 20.65 2.72 -4.44
CA ALA A 56 20.38 4.14 -4.67
C ALA A 56 20.25 4.44 -6.17
N TYR A 57 19.26 5.25 -6.52
CA TYR A 57 19.20 5.89 -7.83
C TYR A 57 19.78 7.28 -7.70
N ARG A 58 20.82 7.56 -8.49
CA ARG A 58 21.66 8.75 -8.36
C ARG A 58 22.04 9.31 -9.72
N ASP A 59 22.14 10.63 -9.78
CA ASP A 59 22.64 11.33 -10.96
C ASP A 59 24.17 11.52 -10.88
N HIS A 60 24.70 11.69 -9.67
CA HIS A 60 26.12 11.90 -9.38
C HIS A 60 26.45 11.50 -7.93
N GLY A 61 27.72 11.56 -7.55
CA GLY A 61 28.19 11.24 -6.21
C GLY A 61 28.43 9.75 -5.97
N GLU A 62 29.05 9.43 -4.84
CA GLU A 62 29.43 8.08 -4.44
C GLU A 62 28.37 7.43 -3.52
N ALA A 63 28.48 6.13 -3.30
CA ALA A 63 27.61 5.41 -2.36
C ALA A 63 27.65 6.09 -0.98
N ASN A 64 26.48 6.26 -0.35
CA ASN A 64 26.34 6.94 0.94
C ASN A 64 26.79 8.42 0.96
N SER A 65 26.72 9.09 -0.20
CA SER A 65 26.88 10.55 -0.32
C SER A 65 25.64 11.19 -0.96
N PRO A 66 25.51 12.53 -0.90
CA PRO A 66 24.50 13.27 -1.67
C PRO A 66 24.56 12.99 -3.19
N GLY A 67 23.51 13.39 -3.92
CA GLY A 67 23.37 13.21 -5.37
C GLY A 67 22.37 12.12 -5.80
N TRP A 68 21.69 11.53 -4.82
CA TRP A 68 20.64 10.53 -4.99
C TRP A 68 19.25 11.15 -5.12
N GLN A 69 18.36 10.45 -5.83
CA GLN A 69 16.94 10.75 -5.96
C GLN A 69 16.10 9.81 -5.07
N VAL A 70 16.47 8.53 -5.02
CA VAL A 70 15.88 7.51 -4.14
C VAL A 70 17.00 6.71 -3.48
N ARG A 71 16.87 6.42 -2.19
CA ARG A 71 17.80 5.55 -1.44
C ARG A 71 17.04 4.48 -0.69
N VAL A 72 17.55 3.26 -0.73
CA VAL A 72 17.06 2.15 0.10
C VAL A 72 18.14 1.79 1.10
N ILE A 73 17.78 1.78 2.37
CA ILE A 73 18.66 1.47 3.50
C ILE A 73 18.01 0.37 4.36
N PRO A 74 18.80 -0.48 5.04
CA PRO A 74 18.29 -1.27 6.14
C PRO A 74 17.68 -0.37 7.21
N ASN A 75 16.55 -0.78 7.79
CA ASN A 75 15.97 -0.07 8.92
C ASN A 75 16.94 -0.20 10.12
N LYS A 76 17.26 0.94 10.76
CA LYS A 76 18.15 0.99 11.93
C LYS A 76 17.58 0.24 13.15
N PHE A 77 16.25 0.15 13.23
CA PHE A 77 15.53 -0.57 14.28
C PHE A 77 14.62 -1.61 13.62
N PRO A 78 15.20 -2.67 13.03
CA PRO A 78 14.44 -3.58 12.20
C PRO A 78 13.58 -4.50 13.06
N ALA A 79 12.39 -4.85 12.56
CA ALA A 79 11.48 -5.77 13.26
C ALA A 79 11.93 -7.23 13.14
N LEU A 80 12.74 -7.53 12.11
CA LEU A 80 13.29 -8.84 11.77
C LEU A 80 14.78 -8.68 11.40
N ARG A 81 15.58 -9.72 11.57
CA ARG A 81 17.03 -9.71 11.30
C ARG A 81 17.37 -10.65 10.15
N VAL A 82 18.29 -10.25 9.27
CA VAL A 82 18.69 -11.05 8.11
C VAL A 82 19.59 -12.22 8.53
N GLU A 83 20.40 -12.02 9.57
CA GLU A 83 21.36 -12.99 10.10
C GLU A 83 20.70 -14.03 11.01
N GLY A 84 21.20 -15.26 10.97
CA GLY A 84 20.76 -16.38 11.80
C GLY A 84 19.96 -17.42 11.04
N GLU A 85 19.44 -18.42 11.75
CA GLU A 85 18.60 -19.48 11.21
C GLU A 85 17.17 -19.37 11.72
N LEU A 86 16.20 -19.93 10.98
CA LEU A 86 14.78 -19.85 11.36
C LEU A 86 14.47 -20.53 12.69
N ASP A 87 15.14 -21.64 13.00
CA ASP A 87 14.95 -22.41 14.23
C ASP A 87 13.46 -22.68 14.54
N ARG A 88 12.75 -23.27 13.58
CA ARG A 88 11.32 -23.60 13.74
C ARG A 88 11.17 -24.71 14.77
N ALA A 89 10.40 -24.44 15.82
CA ALA A 89 10.16 -25.40 16.89
C ALA A 89 8.71 -25.32 17.38
N GLY A 90 8.18 -26.47 17.79
CA GLY A 90 6.93 -26.55 18.54
C GLY A 90 7.19 -26.49 20.04
N GLU A 91 6.30 -25.84 20.77
CA GLU A 91 6.16 -25.90 22.21
C GLU A 91 4.76 -26.44 22.54
N GLY A 92 4.62 -27.77 22.47
CA GLY A 92 3.33 -28.44 22.53
C GLY A 92 2.47 -28.12 21.31
N ILE A 93 1.39 -27.36 21.51
CA ILE A 93 0.49 -26.88 20.44
C ILE A 93 0.89 -25.50 19.88
N TYR A 94 1.88 -24.85 20.48
CA TYR A 94 2.33 -23.51 20.08
C TYR A 94 3.51 -23.61 19.12
N ASP A 95 3.54 -22.76 18.10
CA ASP A 95 4.68 -22.65 17.19
C ASP A 95 5.55 -21.44 17.55
N LYS A 96 6.86 -21.62 17.46
CA LYS A 96 7.84 -20.52 17.56
C LYS A 96 8.93 -20.65 16.50
N MET A 97 9.51 -19.51 16.16
CA MET A 97 10.69 -19.41 15.28
C MET A 97 11.42 -18.10 15.57
N ASN A 98 12.68 -18.02 15.15
CA ASN A 98 13.45 -16.78 15.21
C ASN A 98 12.89 -15.72 14.26
N GLY A 99 13.03 -14.46 14.64
CA GLY A 99 12.61 -13.30 13.85
C GLY A 99 13.53 -13.02 12.65
N ILE A 100 13.66 -13.99 11.74
CA ILE A 100 14.48 -13.87 10.53
C ILE A 100 13.71 -13.14 9.44
N GLY A 101 14.31 -12.14 8.82
CA GLY A 101 13.68 -11.32 7.78
C GLY A 101 14.47 -10.07 7.45
N ALA A 102 13.97 -9.30 6.49
CA ALA A 102 14.54 -7.99 6.16
C ALA A 102 13.53 -6.90 6.51
N HIS A 103 14.03 -5.77 7.02
CA HIS A 103 13.24 -4.55 7.18
C HIS A 103 14.05 -3.40 6.58
N GLU A 104 13.55 -2.85 5.48
CA GLU A 104 14.20 -1.79 4.71
C GLU A 104 13.33 -0.53 4.68
N VAL A 105 13.98 0.63 4.57
CA VAL A 105 13.35 1.93 4.38
C VAL A 105 13.73 2.45 3.00
N ILE A 106 12.72 2.82 2.21
CA ILE A 106 12.86 3.46 0.90
C ILE A 106 12.64 4.95 1.08
N ILE A 107 13.72 5.72 1.10
CA ILE A 107 13.68 7.18 1.17
C ILE A 107 13.37 7.71 -0.23
N GLU A 108 12.23 8.39 -0.37
CA GLU A 108 11.61 8.66 -1.67
C GLU A 108 12.14 9.91 -2.38
N SER A 109 12.81 10.81 -1.65
CA SER A 109 13.34 12.07 -2.17
C SER A 109 14.44 12.61 -1.25
N PRO A 110 15.46 13.32 -1.78
CA PRO A 110 16.39 14.10 -0.96
C PRO A 110 15.73 15.32 -0.29
N ASP A 111 14.63 15.83 -0.85
CA ASP A 111 13.87 16.96 -0.33
C ASP A 111 12.94 16.55 0.82
N HIS A 112 13.15 17.18 1.97
CA HIS A 112 12.41 16.93 3.20
C HIS A 112 10.92 17.26 3.11
N PHE A 113 10.57 18.32 2.37
CA PHE A 113 9.20 18.84 2.33
C PHE A 113 8.36 18.22 1.20
N LEU A 114 8.99 17.38 0.37
CA LEU A 114 8.33 16.76 -0.76
C LEU A 114 7.54 15.52 -0.33
N THR A 115 6.22 15.57 -0.48
CA THR A 115 5.34 14.42 -0.31
C THR A 115 5.19 13.66 -1.62
N THR A 116 4.84 12.37 -1.55
CA THR A 116 4.58 11.54 -2.74
C THR A 116 3.53 12.16 -3.68
N ALA A 117 2.52 12.86 -3.14
CA ALA A 117 1.52 13.56 -3.96
C ALA A 117 2.11 14.72 -4.79
N ASN A 118 3.16 15.37 -4.27
CA ASN A 118 3.82 16.53 -4.89
C ASN A 118 5.07 16.16 -5.72
N MET A 119 5.53 14.91 -5.64
CA MET A 119 6.59 14.40 -6.51
C MET A 119 6.17 14.45 -7.99
N THR A 120 7.19 14.53 -8.85
CA THR A 120 7.02 14.27 -10.29
C THR A 120 6.73 12.79 -10.54
N GLU A 121 6.10 12.46 -11.66
CA GLU A 121 5.84 11.07 -12.05
C GLU A 121 7.12 10.25 -12.11
N ARG A 122 8.20 10.81 -12.66
CA ARG A 122 9.51 10.15 -12.74
C ARG A 122 10.09 9.82 -11.36
N GLN A 123 9.89 10.68 -10.35
CA GLN A 123 10.35 10.39 -8.99
C GLN A 123 9.56 9.24 -8.36
N ILE A 124 8.24 9.22 -8.53
CA ILE A 124 7.40 8.12 -8.04
C ILE A 124 7.74 6.81 -8.78
N GLU A 125 7.97 6.89 -10.09
CA GLU A 125 8.43 5.76 -10.91
C GLU A 125 9.73 5.16 -10.36
N GLN A 126 10.71 6.01 -10.03
CA GLN A 126 11.95 5.58 -9.39
C GLN A 126 11.70 4.89 -8.04
N VAL A 127 10.76 5.38 -7.22
CA VAL A 127 10.41 4.69 -5.96
C VAL A 127 9.82 3.31 -6.25
N LEU A 128 8.91 3.18 -7.21
CA LEU A 128 8.31 1.89 -7.58
C LEU A 128 9.35 0.91 -8.14
N TRP A 129 10.29 1.38 -8.97
CA TRP A 129 11.40 0.57 -9.45
C TRP A 129 12.32 0.13 -8.31
N ALA A 130 12.57 0.99 -7.33
CA ALA A 130 13.36 0.63 -6.15
C ALA A 130 12.67 -0.49 -5.36
N CYS A 131 11.36 -0.37 -5.12
CA CYS A 131 10.56 -1.43 -4.47
C CYS A 131 10.66 -2.76 -5.24
N ARG A 132 10.48 -2.75 -6.57
CA ARG A 132 10.62 -3.95 -7.40
C ARG A 132 12.02 -4.56 -7.31
N ALA A 133 13.07 -3.74 -7.42
CA ALA A 133 14.44 -4.22 -7.35
C ALA A 133 14.75 -4.89 -6.01
N ARG A 134 14.28 -4.32 -4.90
CA ARG A 134 14.46 -4.90 -3.57
C ARG A 134 13.65 -6.18 -3.37
N ILE A 135 12.41 -6.25 -3.89
CA ILE A 135 11.63 -7.51 -3.88
C ILE A 135 12.41 -8.62 -4.59
N LEU A 136 12.93 -8.36 -5.79
CA LEU A 136 13.65 -9.36 -6.60
C LEU A 136 14.95 -9.84 -5.93
N ASP A 137 15.67 -8.92 -5.27
CA ASP A 137 16.89 -9.23 -4.52
C ASP A 137 16.57 -10.10 -3.29
N LEU A 138 15.63 -9.66 -2.45
CA LEU A 138 15.23 -10.40 -1.25
C LEU A 138 14.56 -11.74 -1.60
N LYS A 139 13.94 -11.86 -2.78
CA LYS A 139 13.40 -13.13 -3.30
C LYS A 139 14.48 -14.19 -3.55
N GLN A 140 15.77 -13.86 -3.51
CA GLN A 140 16.84 -14.87 -3.54
C GLN A 140 16.98 -15.63 -2.21
N ASP A 141 16.55 -15.06 -1.08
CA ASP A 141 16.55 -15.76 0.20
C ASP A 141 15.33 -16.69 0.32
N ILE A 142 15.59 -18.00 0.25
CA ILE A 142 14.56 -19.05 0.28
C ILE A 142 13.80 -19.12 1.62
N ARG A 143 14.35 -18.54 2.70
CA ARG A 143 13.70 -18.51 4.02
C ARG A 143 12.50 -17.57 4.01
N LEU A 144 12.52 -16.56 3.14
CA LEU A 144 11.47 -15.55 3.01
C LEU A 144 10.31 -16.08 2.18
N GLN A 145 9.10 -15.91 2.73
CA GLN A 145 7.83 -16.38 2.16
C GLN A 145 6.98 -15.23 1.62
N TYR A 146 7.05 -14.05 2.24
CA TYR A 146 6.23 -12.90 1.87
C TYR A 146 7.00 -11.59 2.03
N ILE A 147 6.72 -10.62 1.16
CA ILE A 147 7.25 -9.25 1.27
C ILE A 147 6.08 -8.28 1.24
N LEU A 148 6.01 -7.40 2.22
CA LEU A 148 5.04 -6.30 2.26
C LEU A 148 5.77 -4.99 1.98
N VAL A 149 5.35 -4.30 0.91
CA VAL A 149 5.71 -2.89 0.68
C VAL A 149 4.56 -2.03 1.18
N PHE A 150 4.86 -1.08 2.05
CA PHE A 150 3.86 -0.19 2.62
C PHE A 150 4.42 1.21 2.92
N LYS A 151 3.53 2.17 3.12
CA LYS A 151 3.87 3.55 3.50
C LYS A 151 2.94 4.01 4.60
N ASN A 152 3.51 4.73 5.56
CA ASN A 152 2.77 5.47 6.58
C ASN A 152 3.03 6.96 6.34
N HIS A 153 2.00 7.73 6.02
CA HIS A 153 2.09 9.18 5.82
C HIS A 153 1.29 9.91 6.89
N GLY A 154 1.97 10.75 7.67
CA GLY A 154 1.37 11.47 8.80
C GLY A 154 1.34 10.66 10.10
N GLU A 155 1.33 11.38 11.23
CA GLU A 155 1.39 10.79 12.58
C GLU A 155 0.22 9.84 12.86
N ALA A 156 -1.00 10.21 12.46
CA ALA A 156 -2.20 9.38 12.64
C ALA A 156 -2.14 8.04 11.87
N ALA A 157 -1.29 7.94 10.84
CA ALA A 157 -1.02 6.69 10.10
C ALA A 157 0.16 5.88 10.67
N GLY A 158 0.80 6.36 11.74
CA GLY A 158 1.95 5.72 12.37
C GLY A 158 3.29 6.08 11.74
N ALA A 159 3.42 7.23 11.08
CA ALA A 159 4.70 7.73 10.60
C ALA A 159 5.53 8.26 11.78
N SER A 160 6.76 7.75 11.95
CA SER A 160 7.69 8.21 12.98
C SER A 160 8.58 9.37 12.53
N LEU A 161 8.66 9.63 11.22
CA LEU A 161 9.43 10.71 10.60
C LEU A 161 8.57 11.40 9.55
N GLU A 162 8.69 12.73 9.48
CA GLU A 162 7.95 13.57 8.51
C GLU A 162 8.45 13.37 7.06
N HIS A 163 9.74 13.07 6.90
CA HIS A 163 10.39 12.90 5.59
C HIS A 163 9.74 11.76 4.81
N SER A 164 9.41 11.97 3.53
CA SER A 164 8.69 10.95 2.74
C SER A 164 9.50 9.67 2.54
N HIS A 165 8.97 8.58 3.07
CA HIS A 165 9.54 7.24 2.92
C HIS A 165 8.45 6.19 2.82
N ALA A 166 8.79 5.07 2.17
CA ALA A 166 8.09 3.80 2.24
C ALA A 166 8.95 2.79 3.01
N GLN A 167 8.36 1.65 3.35
CA GLN A 167 9.01 0.56 4.06
C GLN A 167 8.75 -0.75 3.33
N LEU A 168 9.70 -1.66 3.44
CA LEU A 168 9.59 -3.03 2.95
C LEU A 168 9.95 -3.97 4.09
N VAL A 169 9.06 -4.91 4.40
CA VAL A 169 9.31 -5.96 5.38
C VAL A 169 9.18 -7.32 4.71
N ALA A 170 10.27 -8.08 4.70
CA ALA A 170 10.33 -9.43 4.21
C ALA A 170 10.28 -10.43 5.37
N MET A 171 9.35 -11.38 5.29
CA MET A 171 8.94 -12.24 6.38
C MET A 171 9.10 -13.72 6.03
N PRO A 172 9.37 -14.60 7.01
CA PRO A 172 9.48 -16.05 6.79
C PRO A 172 8.12 -16.78 6.88
N VAL A 173 7.04 -16.02 7.02
CA VAL A 173 5.65 -16.48 7.13
C VAL A 173 4.77 -15.64 6.21
N VAL A 174 3.70 -16.24 5.70
CA VAL A 174 2.63 -15.50 5.00
C VAL A 174 1.66 -14.98 6.06
N PRO A 175 1.40 -13.66 6.14
CA PRO A 175 0.47 -13.11 7.12
C PRO A 175 -0.96 -13.67 6.94
N LYS A 176 -1.69 -13.84 8.05
CA LYS A 176 -3.06 -14.40 8.07
C LYS A 176 -3.99 -13.71 7.06
N GLY A 177 -4.01 -12.38 7.03
CA GLY A 177 -4.89 -11.63 6.12
C GLY A 177 -4.61 -11.91 4.64
N ILE A 178 -3.33 -12.07 4.26
CA ILE A 178 -2.94 -12.44 2.89
C ILE A 178 -3.41 -13.85 2.57
N TYR A 179 -3.27 -14.78 3.51
CA TYR A 179 -3.76 -16.15 3.32
C TYR A 179 -5.29 -16.18 3.10
N GLU A 180 -6.06 -15.45 3.91
CA GLU A 180 -7.52 -15.34 3.78
C GLU A 180 -7.93 -14.73 2.44
N GLU A 181 -7.20 -13.71 1.98
CA GLU A 181 -7.43 -13.05 0.70
C GLU A 181 -7.18 -14.01 -0.48
N MET A 182 -6.05 -14.72 -0.48
CA MET A 182 -5.73 -15.72 -1.49
C MET A 182 -6.73 -16.88 -1.51
N GLU A 183 -7.12 -17.37 -0.34
CA GLU A 183 -8.08 -18.47 -0.20
C GLU A 183 -9.48 -18.05 -0.66
N GLY A 184 -9.88 -16.81 -0.40
CA GLY A 184 -11.06 -16.19 -0.97
C GLY A 184 -11.06 -16.19 -2.50
N ALA A 185 -9.96 -15.71 -3.07
CA ALA A 185 -9.79 -15.64 -4.51
C ALA A 185 -9.74 -17.04 -5.18
N ARG A 186 -9.09 -18.02 -4.53
CA ARG A 186 -9.06 -19.43 -4.95
C ARG A 186 -10.46 -20.04 -4.99
N ARG A 187 -11.26 -19.86 -3.93
CA ARG A 187 -12.65 -20.36 -3.88
C ARG A 187 -13.53 -19.77 -5.00
N TYR A 188 -13.37 -18.49 -5.30
CA TYR A 188 -14.08 -17.87 -6.42
C TYR A 188 -13.65 -18.48 -7.76
N PHE A 189 -12.34 -18.64 -7.96
CA PHE A 189 -11.78 -19.23 -9.17
C PHE A 189 -12.26 -20.66 -9.37
N GLU A 190 -12.26 -21.51 -8.35
CA GLU A 190 -12.74 -22.90 -8.46
C GLU A 190 -14.22 -23.01 -8.84
N PHE A 191 -15.04 -22.04 -8.45
CA PHE A 191 -16.46 -22.01 -8.77
C PHE A 191 -16.77 -21.34 -10.12
N ARG A 192 -15.97 -20.36 -10.54
CA ARG A 192 -16.25 -19.49 -11.70
C ARG A 192 -15.27 -19.64 -12.86
N ASP A 193 -14.16 -20.35 -12.66
CA ASP A 193 -13.04 -20.54 -13.58
C ASP A 193 -12.45 -19.21 -14.10
N ARG A 194 -12.39 -18.21 -13.22
CA ARG A 194 -11.89 -16.86 -13.54
C ARG A 194 -11.47 -16.09 -12.28
N CYS A 195 -10.50 -15.19 -12.44
CA CYS A 195 -9.99 -14.35 -11.37
C CYS A 195 -11.03 -13.33 -10.87
N ILE A 196 -11.27 -13.30 -9.56
CA ILE A 196 -12.24 -12.38 -8.93
C ILE A 196 -11.90 -10.91 -9.18
N TYR A 197 -10.62 -10.54 -9.10
CA TYR A 197 -10.18 -9.16 -9.31
C TYR A 197 -10.32 -8.74 -10.77
N CYS A 198 -10.08 -9.65 -11.72
CA CYS A 198 -10.32 -9.35 -13.13
C CYS A 198 -11.80 -9.09 -13.40
N ASP A 199 -12.69 -9.84 -12.75
CA ASP A 199 -14.12 -9.58 -12.83
C ASP A 199 -14.52 -8.26 -12.15
N MET A 200 -13.94 -7.93 -10.99
CA MET A 200 -14.11 -6.61 -10.38
C MET A 200 -13.69 -5.50 -11.35
N VAL A 201 -12.50 -5.59 -11.95
CA VAL A 201 -12.02 -4.58 -12.90
C VAL A 201 -12.98 -4.42 -14.09
N ARG A 202 -13.46 -5.52 -14.67
CA ARG A 202 -14.40 -5.47 -15.80
C ARG A 202 -15.75 -4.89 -15.39
N GLN A 203 -16.29 -5.31 -14.25
CA GLN A 203 -17.59 -4.87 -13.78
C GLN A 203 -17.56 -3.39 -13.39
N GLU A 204 -16.58 -2.98 -12.58
CA GLU A 204 -16.47 -1.59 -12.13
C GLU A 204 -16.21 -0.64 -13.31
N ALA A 205 -15.40 -1.04 -14.30
CA ALA A 205 -15.20 -0.25 -15.51
C ALA A 205 -16.49 -0.11 -16.35
N ALA A 206 -17.37 -1.12 -16.34
CA ALA A 206 -18.65 -1.06 -17.06
C ALA A 206 -19.72 -0.24 -16.32
N ASP A 207 -19.79 -0.38 -15.00
CA ASP A 207 -20.78 0.30 -14.15
C ASP A 207 -20.41 1.79 -13.93
N GLY A 208 -19.13 2.09 -13.71
CA GLY A 208 -18.60 3.45 -13.59
C GLY A 208 -18.86 4.16 -12.26
N ASP A 209 -19.86 3.74 -11.48
CA ASP A 209 -20.29 4.43 -10.24
C ASP A 209 -19.14 4.62 -9.24
N ARG A 210 -18.38 3.55 -8.98
CA ARG A 210 -17.27 3.52 -7.99
C ARG A 210 -15.88 3.77 -8.60
N VAL A 211 -15.80 4.07 -9.90
CA VAL A 211 -14.52 4.36 -10.58
C VAL A 211 -14.04 5.77 -10.26
N ILE A 212 -12.83 5.91 -9.73
CA ILE A 212 -12.20 7.20 -9.45
C ILE A 212 -11.38 7.68 -10.64
N LEU A 213 -10.63 6.74 -11.25
CA LEU A 213 -9.70 7.00 -12.35
C LEU A 213 -9.50 5.72 -13.16
N GLU A 214 -9.45 5.83 -14.49
CA GLU A 214 -9.18 4.71 -15.39
C GLU A 214 -8.10 5.09 -16.41
N THR A 215 -7.19 4.16 -16.69
CA THR A 215 -6.19 4.25 -17.76
C THR A 215 -6.18 2.97 -18.59
N ASP A 216 -5.31 2.88 -19.60
CA ASP A 216 -5.08 1.66 -20.37
C ASP A 216 -4.49 0.51 -19.53
N HIS A 217 -3.88 0.82 -18.39
CA HIS A 217 -3.14 -0.16 -17.58
C HIS A 217 -3.74 -0.40 -16.19
N PHE A 218 -4.44 0.59 -15.62
CA PHE A 218 -4.95 0.52 -14.25
C PHE A 218 -6.37 1.04 -14.14
N LEU A 219 -7.08 0.53 -13.14
CA LEU A 219 -8.36 1.05 -12.68
C LEU A 219 -8.24 1.37 -11.19
N ALA A 220 -8.54 2.61 -10.81
CA ALA A 220 -8.65 3.02 -9.42
C ALA A 220 -10.13 3.12 -9.01
N ILE A 221 -10.51 2.40 -7.97
CA ILE A 221 -11.90 2.31 -7.50
C ILE A 221 -12.02 2.59 -6.01
N SER A 222 -13.19 3.01 -5.58
CA SER A 222 -13.65 2.79 -4.20
C SER A 222 -14.25 1.38 -4.13
N PRO A 223 -13.71 0.43 -3.35
CA PRO A 223 -14.18 -0.95 -3.40
C PRO A 223 -15.65 -1.06 -2.93
N TYR A 224 -16.38 -2.09 -3.36
CA TYR A 224 -17.81 -2.24 -3.06
C TYR A 224 -18.11 -2.32 -1.54
N ALA A 225 -17.21 -2.90 -0.75
CA ALA A 225 -17.32 -3.02 0.70
C ALA A 225 -16.06 -2.44 1.40
N PRO A 226 -15.85 -1.12 1.36
CA PRO A 226 -14.64 -0.47 1.88
C PRO A 226 -14.62 -0.47 3.41
N ARG A 227 -13.51 -0.86 4.03
CA ARG A 227 -13.37 -0.88 5.49
C ARG A 227 -13.30 0.54 6.07
N PHE A 228 -12.70 1.46 5.31
CA PHE A 228 -12.50 2.85 5.74
C PHE A 228 -13.09 3.85 4.74
N PRO A 229 -13.53 5.04 5.19
CA PRO A 229 -13.97 6.11 4.29
C PRO A 229 -12.87 6.47 3.31
N PHE A 230 -13.24 6.64 2.03
CA PHE A 230 -12.30 6.97 0.95
C PHE A 230 -11.16 5.95 0.73
N GLU A 231 -11.31 4.73 1.25
CA GLU A 231 -10.44 3.61 0.87
C GLU A 231 -10.46 3.45 -0.65
N THR A 232 -9.29 3.39 -1.25
CA THR A 232 -9.11 3.34 -2.71
C THR A 232 -8.22 2.18 -3.09
N TRP A 233 -8.66 1.38 -4.05
CA TRP A 233 -7.88 0.28 -4.62
C TRP A 233 -7.41 0.66 -6.02
N ILE A 234 -6.13 0.43 -6.32
CA ILE A 234 -5.55 0.54 -7.66
C ILE A 234 -5.26 -0.87 -8.16
N LEU A 235 -5.98 -1.28 -9.20
CA LEU A 235 -5.97 -2.62 -9.76
C LEU A 235 -5.38 -2.60 -11.17
N PRO A 236 -4.44 -3.50 -11.51
CA PRO A 236 -3.99 -3.67 -12.88
C PRO A 236 -5.12 -4.19 -13.76
N ARG A 237 -5.18 -3.75 -15.03
CA ARG A 237 -6.16 -4.28 -15.99
C ARG A 237 -5.73 -5.61 -16.58
N ARG A 238 -4.43 -5.82 -16.73
CA ARG A 238 -3.87 -7.12 -17.11
C ARG A 238 -3.75 -7.96 -15.84
N HIS A 239 -4.20 -9.22 -15.92
CA HIS A 239 -3.97 -10.17 -14.84
C HIS A 239 -2.48 -10.27 -14.50
N GLY A 240 -2.18 -10.30 -13.20
CA GLY A 240 -0.87 -10.61 -12.67
C GLY A 240 -0.95 -10.77 -11.16
N SER A 241 -0.41 -11.87 -10.64
CA SER A 241 -0.45 -12.16 -9.20
C SER A 241 0.66 -11.47 -8.40
N HIS A 242 1.72 -11.01 -9.07
CA HIS A 242 2.94 -10.49 -8.45
C HIS A 242 3.22 -9.06 -8.88
N PHE A 243 3.42 -8.14 -7.93
CA PHE A 243 3.76 -6.75 -8.20
C PHE A 243 5.08 -6.63 -8.99
N GLU A 244 6.09 -7.45 -8.67
CA GLU A 244 7.38 -7.40 -9.35
C GLU A 244 7.35 -7.85 -10.81
N ALA A 245 6.23 -8.43 -11.26
CA ALA A 245 5.96 -8.81 -12.64
C ALA A 245 5.30 -7.69 -13.47
N ALA A 246 5.01 -6.52 -12.87
CA ALA A 246 4.56 -5.35 -13.61
C ALA A 246 5.58 -4.96 -14.70
N SER A 247 5.06 -4.68 -15.88
CA SER A 247 5.83 -4.37 -17.08
C SER A 247 6.43 -2.96 -17.05
N GLU A 248 7.40 -2.71 -17.93
CA GLU A 248 8.03 -1.39 -18.12
C GLU A 248 7.07 -0.29 -18.55
N ARG A 249 5.87 -0.64 -19.06
CA ARG A 249 4.82 0.33 -19.40
C ARG A 249 3.87 0.58 -18.23
N GLU A 250 3.68 -0.42 -17.37
CA GLU A 250 2.79 -0.31 -16.22
C GLU A 250 3.39 0.54 -15.10
N ILE A 251 4.69 0.42 -14.80
CA ILE A 251 5.30 1.19 -13.70
C ILE A 251 5.22 2.72 -13.91
N PRO A 252 5.54 3.27 -15.11
CA PRO A 252 5.33 4.71 -15.37
C PRO A 252 3.86 5.13 -15.28
N ASN A 253 2.93 4.32 -15.80
CA ASN A 253 1.50 4.65 -15.70
C ASN A 253 0.99 4.57 -14.25
N LEU A 254 1.48 3.61 -13.46
CA LEU A 254 1.17 3.49 -12.05
C LEU A 254 1.68 4.69 -11.25
N ALA A 255 2.86 5.21 -11.58
CA ALA A 255 3.40 6.42 -10.97
C ALA A 255 2.46 7.63 -11.18
N TRP A 256 1.93 7.78 -12.40
CA TRP A 256 0.92 8.78 -12.71
C TRP A 256 -0.39 8.55 -11.94
N VAL A 257 -0.93 7.33 -11.97
CA VAL A 257 -2.18 6.99 -11.26
C VAL A 257 -2.05 7.27 -9.76
N LEU A 258 -0.96 6.81 -9.14
CA LEU A 258 -0.72 7.01 -7.72
C LEU A 258 -0.64 8.51 -7.36
N ARG A 259 0.10 9.29 -8.16
CA ARG A 259 0.17 10.75 -8.00
C ARG A 259 -1.21 11.39 -8.07
N MET A 260 -2.01 11.00 -9.07
CA MET A 260 -3.33 11.58 -9.29
C MET A 260 -4.29 11.25 -8.14
N ILE A 261 -4.30 10.00 -7.66
CA ILE A 261 -5.15 9.58 -6.54
C ILE A 261 -4.75 10.32 -5.25
N LEU A 262 -3.45 10.39 -4.94
CA LEU A 262 -2.99 11.10 -3.75
C LEU A 262 -3.29 12.60 -3.80
N ARG A 263 -3.13 13.26 -4.96
CA ARG A 263 -3.50 14.69 -5.12
C ARG A 263 -5.01 14.92 -5.01
N LYS A 264 -5.83 13.99 -5.52
CA LYS A 264 -7.29 14.04 -5.35
C LYS A 264 -7.66 13.91 -3.88
N MET A 265 -7.03 12.99 -3.14
CA MET A 265 -7.22 12.85 -1.69
C MET A 265 -6.77 14.11 -0.94
N ASP A 266 -5.60 14.67 -1.26
CA ASP A 266 -5.11 15.91 -0.64
C ASP A 266 -6.10 17.07 -0.81
N LYS A 267 -6.71 17.19 -1.98
CA LYS A 267 -7.69 18.24 -2.28
C LYS A 267 -9.03 18.02 -1.59
N VAL A 268 -9.57 16.80 -1.66
CA VAL A 268 -10.92 16.47 -1.16
C VAL A 268 -10.94 16.36 0.36
N LEU A 269 -9.89 15.78 0.94
CA LEU A 269 -9.81 15.42 2.35
C LEU A 269 -8.83 16.31 3.14
N GLU A 270 -8.34 17.38 2.52
CA GLU A 270 -7.44 18.38 3.13
C GLU A 270 -6.15 17.76 3.68
N ARG A 271 -5.40 17.07 2.82
CA ARG A 271 -4.09 16.44 3.10
C ARG A 271 -4.15 15.45 4.28
N PRO A 272 -4.96 14.38 4.18
CA PRO A 272 -5.15 13.45 5.27
C PRO A 272 -3.88 12.59 5.49
N ALA A 273 -3.71 12.10 6.72
CA ALA A 273 -2.80 10.98 6.95
C ALA A 273 -3.35 9.72 6.27
N TYR A 274 -2.47 8.84 5.77
CA TYR A 274 -2.88 7.60 5.10
C TYR A 274 -1.85 6.48 5.26
N ASN A 275 -2.33 5.24 5.15
CA ASN A 275 -1.47 4.10 4.82
C ASN A 275 -1.64 3.74 3.34
N LEU A 276 -0.55 3.31 2.72
CA LEU A 276 -0.57 2.68 1.40
C LEU A 276 0.04 1.29 1.54
N VAL A 277 -0.57 0.28 0.94
CA VAL A 277 -0.13 -1.11 1.04
C VAL A 277 -0.15 -1.78 -0.35
N VAL A 278 0.93 -2.46 -0.71
CA VAL A 278 1.00 -3.28 -1.94
C VAL A 278 0.69 -4.74 -1.57
N HIS A 279 -0.42 -5.26 -2.08
CA HIS A 279 -0.82 -6.65 -1.95
C HIS A 279 -0.28 -7.42 -3.16
N SER A 280 0.50 -8.48 -2.93
CA SER A 280 1.18 -9.25 -3.98
C SER A 280 1.27 -10.70 -3.55
N ALA A 281 1.32 -11.66 -4.48
CA ALA A 281 1.40 -13.07 -4.15
C ALA A 281 2.70 -13.43 -3.39
N PRO A 282 2.68 -14.47 -2.54
CA PRO A 282 3.86 -14.97 -1.84
C PRO A 282 5.02 -15.33 -2.77
N LEU A 283 6.25 -15.18 -2.26
CA LEU A 283 7.50 -15.29 -3.04
C LEU A 283 7.74 -16.67 -3.66
N ARG A 284 7.24 -17.72 -3.01
CA ARG A 284 7.47 -19.13 -3.39
C ARG A 284 6.33 -19.75 -4.18
N GLN A 285 5.39 -18.92 -4.64
CA GLN A 285 4.34 -19.31 -5.56
C GLN A 285 4.75 -18.96 -6.98
N ARG A 286 4.38 -19.83 -7.93
CA ARG A 286 4.35 -19.44 -9.35
C ARG A 286 3.25 -18.41 -9.57
N GLU A 287 3.15 -17.88 -10.78
CA GLU A 287 2.02 -17.06 -11.17
C GLU A 287 0.69 -17.77 -10.83
N LEU A 288 -0.23 -17.04 -10.21
CA LEU A 288 -1.49 -17.56 -9.71
C LEU A 288 -2.63 -17.03 -10.56
N ASP A 289 -3.38 -17.92 -11.21
CA ASP A 289 -4.52 -17.54 -12.05
C ASP A 289 -5.69 -16.98 -11.24
N HIS A 290 -5.76 -17.30 -9.94
CA HIS A 290 -6.83 -16.88 -9.05
C HIS A 290 -6.55 -15.58 -8.30
N TYR A 291 -5.29 -15.10 -8.25
CA TYR A 291 -4.89 -13.97 -7.42
C TYR A 291 -4.35 -12.81 -8.26
N HIS A 292 -4.56 -11.57 -7.81
CA HIS A 292 -4.20 -10.37 -8.55
C HIS A 292 -3.61 -9.33 -7.60
N TRP A 293 -2.38 -8.89 -7.87
CA TRP A 293 -1.76 -7.85 -7.07
C TRP A 293 -2.53 -6.53 -7.20
N HIS A 294 -2.54 -5.72 -6.15
CA HIS A 294 -3.18 -4.41 -6.14
C HIS A 294 -2.58 -3.52 -5.05
N ILE A 295 -2.93 -2.23 -5.09
CA ILE A 295 -2.53 -1.27 -4.06
C ILE A 295 -3.77 -0.77 -3.35
N GLU A 296 -3.75 -0.79 -2.03
CA GLU A 296 -4.76 -0.17 -1.19
C GLU A 296 -4.21 1.15 -0.61
N ILE A 297 -5.01 2.21 -0.66
CA ILE A 297 -4.75 3.48 0.01
C ILE A 297 -5.87 3.72 1.02
N ILE A 298 -5.49 3.90 2.28
CA ILE A 298 -6.39 3.93 3.43
C ILE A 298 -6.20 5.26 4.20
N PRO A 299 -7.00 6.29 3.89
CA PRO A 299 -7.01 7.54 4.65
C PRO A 299 -7.44 7.34 6.11
N LYS A 300 -6.80 8.06 7.04
CA LYS A 300 -7.09 7.99 8.48
C LYS A 300 -8.12 9.03 8.89
N LEU A 301 -9.38 8.76 8.50
CA LEU A 301 -10.53 9.64 8.78
C LEU A 301 -11.39 9.15 9.96
N SER A 302 -11.23 7.90 10.36
CA SER A 302 -11.94 7.27 11.48
C SER A 302 -10.98 6.43 12.33
N LYS A 303 -11.38 6.15 13.57
CA LYS A 303 -10.65 5.27 14.48
C LYS A 303 -11.36 3.92 14.56
N ILE A 304 -10.56 2.86 14.63
CA ILE A 304 -11.03 1.50 14.92
C ILE A 304 -11.39 1.43 16.41
N ALA A 305 -12.54 0.83 16.74
CA ALA A 305 -13.02 0.68 18.11
C ALA A 305 -13.28 -0.80 18.44
N GLY A 306 -13.90 -1.06 19.59
CA GLY A 306 -14.08 -2.41 20.12
C GLY A 306 -14.89 -3.35 19.23
N LEU A 307 -15.82 -2.83 18.43
CA LEU A 307 -16.58 -3.65 17.48
C LEU A 307 -15.66 -4.21 16.40
N GLU A 308 -14.89 -3.33 15.75
CA GLU A 308 -13.97 -3.70 14.69
C GLU A 308 -12.87 -4.64 15.22
N TRP A 309 -12.29 -4.33 16.38
CA TRP A 309 -11.27 -5.17 17.02
C TRP A 309 -11.80 -6.56 17.40
N GLY A 310 -13.05 -6.66 17.84
CA GLY A 310 -13.63 -7.92 18.34
C GLY A 310 -14.25 -8.79 17.25
N THR A 311 -14.65 -8.22 16.11
CA THR A 311 -15.48 -8.93 15.12
C THR A 311 -14.96 -8.88 13.68
N GLU A 312 -13.98 -8.02 13.40
CA GLU A 312 -13.56 -7.67 12.03
C GLU A 312 -14.71 -7.11 11.16
N LEU A 313 -15.85 -6.73 11.76
CA LEU A 313 -16.93 -6.00 11.12
C LEU A 313 -16.65 -4.50 11.19
N TYR A 314 -16.52 -3.86 10.03
CA TYR A 314 -16.20 -2.43 9.95
C TYR A 314 -17.47 -1.58 9.77
N ILE A 315 -17.47 -0.38 10.36
CA ILE A 315 -18.50 0.63 10.11
C ILE A 315 -17.90 1.73 9.23
N ASN A 316 -18.44 1.86 8.02
CA ASN A 316 -18.07 2.92 7.10
C ASN A 316 -19.19 3.95 6.97
N PRO A 317 -18.99 5.20 7.43
CA PRO A 317 -19.96 6.27 7.28
C PRO A 317 -20.00 6.90 5.88
N THR A 318 -19.19 6.48 4.92
CA THR A 318 -19.21 7.06 3.57
C THR A 318 -19.50 5.96 2.54
N PRO A 319 -20.64 6.02 1.83
CA PRO A 319 -20.91 5.10 0.73
C PRO A 319 -19.78 5.13 -0.31
N PRO A 320 -19.32 3.98 -0.83
CA PRO A 320 -18.22 3.94 -1.78
C PRO A 320 -18.51 4.71 -3.07
N GLU A 321 -19.77 4.74 -3.52
CA GLU A 321 -20.22 5.51 -4.68
C GLU A 321 -20.00 7.01 -4.48
N GLU A 322 -20.34 7.54 -3.30
CA GLU A 322 -20.12 8.95 -2.96
C GLU A 322 -18.62 9.26 -2.83
N ALA A 323 -17.85 8.40 -2.17
CA ALA A 323 -16.40 8.57 -2.04
C ALA A 323 -15.73 8.64 -3.43
N ALA A 324 -16.11 7.74 -4.33
CA ALA A 324 -15.62 7.73 -5.71
C ALA A 324 -16.02 9.02 -6.45
N GLN A 325 -17.28 9.45 -6.31
CA GLN A 325 -17.77 10.68 -6.90
C GLN A 325 -16.96 11.90 -6.46
N PHE A 326 -16.76 12.09 -5.15
CA PHE A 326 -16.00 13.23 -4.61
C PHE A 326 -14.56 13.25 -5.14
N LEU A 327 -13.88 12.10 -5.19
CA LEU A 327 -12.51 12.01 -5.70
C LEU A 327 -12.43 12.24 -7.22
N ARG A 328 -13.42 11.73 -7.98
CA ARG A 328 -13.52 11.92 -9.43
C ARG A 328 -13.73 13.40 -9.78
N GLU A 329 -14.65 14.07 -9.09
CA GLU A 329 -15.02 15.48 -9.28
C GLU A 329 -13.99 16.50 -8.76
N ALA A 330 -12.91 16.03 -8.10
CA ALA A 330 -11.86 16.91 -7.58
C ALA A 330 -11.12 17.74 -8.66
N GLY A 331 -11.37 17.56 -9.96
CA GLY A 331 -10.94 18.49 -11.03
C GLY A 331 -9.43 18.68 -11.13
N LEU A 332 -8.69 17.58 -11.32
CA LEU A 332 -7.23 17.56 -11.48
C LEU A 332 -6.78 16.87 -12.78
N LEU A 333 -7.73 16.48 -13.64
CA LEU A 333 -7.50 15.87 -14.94
C LEU A 333 -7.52 16.92 -16.03
#